data_AF-A0A423UE06-F1
#
_entry.id   AF-A0A423UE06-F1
#
_cell.length_a   1.000
_cell.length_b   1.000
_cell.length_c   1.000
_cell.angle_alpha   90.00
_cell.angle_beta   90.00
_cell.angle_gamma   90.00
#
_symmetry.space_group_name_H-M   'P 1'
#
loop_
_entity.id
_entity.type
_entity.pdbx_description
1 polymer ?
#
loop_
_entity_poly.entity_id
_entity_poly.type
_entity_poly.pdbx_seq_one_letter_code
_entity_poly.pdbx_strand_id
1 'polypeptide(L)'
;MHTRWNNLRHVRMIVADGGEGGGVAEDGQGDPEPKPDESNAEHQGNESEKLGENGLKALKAEREANKAAKAKLAEYEAQIQAFKDKDKTESEKEAERLQALEKSNSENARKALQYEVAAEKGISLKLAVRLHGADKDSMLADADELLPLIQQTKPKIPKPDKSQGRGGKPKPASLSAAIAGHLK
;
A
#
# COMPACT_ATOMS: atom_id res chain seq x y z
N MET A 1 -38.43 0.77 -11.72
CA MET A 1 -38.29 1.95 -12.60
C MET A 1 -37.84 3.14 -11.76
N HIS A 2 -37.08 4.06 -12.35
CA HIS A 2 -36.58 5.35 -11.81
C HIS A 2 -35.10 5.40 -11.41
N THR A 3 -34.24 5.40 -12.43
CA THR A 3 -32.91 6.00 -12.40
C THR A 3 -33.00 7.37 -13.07
N ARG A 4 -32.76 8.47 -12.33
CA ARG A 4 -32.48 9.79 -12.91
C ARG A 4 -31.46 10.54 -12.05
N TRP A 5 -30.19 10.20 -12.24
CA TRP A 5 -29.08 11.10 -11.96
C TRP A 5 -28.61 11.65 -13.30
N ASN A 6 -28.82 12.93 -13.53
CA ASN A 6 -27.99 13.69 -14.46
C ASN A 6 -28.16 15.17 -14.14
N ASN A 7 -27.11 15.78 -13.62
CA ASN A 7 -26.75 17.18 -13.87
C ASN A 7 -25.27 17.34 -13.50
N LEU A 8 -24.42 17.07 -14.48
CA LEU A 8 -22.98 17.23 -14.42
C LEU A 8 -22.59 18.58 -15.03
N ARG A 9 -21.63 19.24 -14.35
CA ARG A 9 -20.55 20.08 -14.88
C ARG A 9 -20.93 21.38 -15.60
N HIS A 10 -20.68 22.50 -14.93
CA HIS A 10 -19.90 23.60 -15.51
C HIS A 10 -19.00 24.21 -14.41
N VAL A 11 -17.77 23.70 -14.31
CA VAL A 11 -16.67 24.35 -13.59
C VAL A 11 -16.03 25.33 -14.58
N ARG A 12 -16.16 26.63 -14.34
CA ARG A 12 -15.40 27.65 -15.07
C ARG A 12 -14.18 28.02 -14.23
N MET A 13 -13.02 27.55 -14.68
CA MET A 13 -11.71 28.06 -14.25
C MET A 13 -11.65 29.58 -14.41
N ILE A 14 -11.17 30.28 -13.38
CA ILE A 14 -10.66 31.64 -13.50
C ILE A 14 -9.14 31.51 -13.54
N VAL A 15 -8.60 31.62 -14.75
CA VAL A 15 -7.17 31.87 -15.01
C VAL A 15 -6.97 33.38 -14.94
N ALA A 16 -5.96 33.78 -14.18
CA ALA A 16 -5.47 35.16 -14.08
C ALA A 16 -4.51 35.47 -15.23
N ASP A 17 -4.80 36.55 -15.96
CA ASP A 17 -3.90 37.47 -16.70
C ASP A 17 -4.85 38.41 -17.47
N GLY A 18 -4.76 39.73 -17.61
CA GLY A 18 -3.73 40.73 -17.40
C GLY A 18 -4.07 41.87 -18.40
N GLY A 19 -4.02 43.14 -17.98
CA GLY A 19 -3.76 44.28 -18.88
C GLY A 19 -4.91 45.20 -19.35
N GLU A 20 -4.72 46.50 -19.08
CA GLU A 20 -5.11 47.71 -19.86
C GLU A 20 -6.61 48.13 -19.86
N GLY A 21 -7.03 49.38 -19.65
CA GLY A 21 -6.38 50.69 -19.48
C GLY A 21 -7.29 51.82 -20.03
N GLY A 22 -7.55 52.88 -19.24
CA GLY A 22 -8.10 54.21 -19.62
C GLY A 22 -9.60 54.29 -19.97
N GLY A 23 -10.47 55.09 -19.36
CA GLY A 23 -10.48 56.55 -19.03
C GLY A 23 -11.86 57.07 -19.54
N VAL A 24 -12.55 58.10 -19.05
CA VAL A 24 -12.21 59.33 -18.33
C VAL A 24 -13.50 59.84 -17.64
N ALA A 25 -13.33 60.49 -16.48
CA ALA A 25 -14.36 61.17 -15.69
C ALA A 25 -14.53 62.64 -16.12
N GLU A 26 -15.73 63.19 -15.90
CA GLU A 26 -16.07 64.60 -16.14
C GLU A 26 -16.52 65.25 -14.81
N ASP A 27 -15.68 66.20 -14.36
CA ASP A 27 -15.87 67.42 -13.55
C ASP A 27 -16.77 67.50 -12.29
N GLY A 28 -16.22 68.14 -11.24
CA GLY A 28 -17.01 69.01 -10.35
C GLY A 28 -16.59 69.17 -8.88
N GLN A 29 -15.55 70.00 -8.62
CA GLN A 29 -15.35 70.95 -7.50
C GLN A 29 -15.77 70.65 -6.02
N GLY A 30 -14.82 70.85 -5.07
CA GLY A 30 -15.09 71.48 -3.75
C GLY A 30 -14.44 70.86 -2.49
N ASP A 31 -13.41 71.52 -1.95
CA ASP A 31 -12.76 71.37 -0.61
C ASP A 31 -13.74 71.44 0.60
N PRO A 32 -13.36 71.17 1.89
CA PRO A 32 -12.02 70.95 2.49
C PRO A 32 -11.91 69.80 3.54
N GLU A 33 -10.69 69.64 4.11
CA GLU A 33 -10.25 68.78 5.24
C GLU A 33 -11.22 68.64 6.44
N PRO A 34 -11.26 67.48 7.14
CA PRO A 34 -11.75 67.43 8.51
C PRO A 34 -10.57 67.50 9.50
N LYS A 35 -10.51 68.60 10.25
CA LYS A 35 -9.84 68.65 11.56
C LYS A 35 -10.85 68.29 12.67
N PRO A 36 -10.35 67.84 13.84
CA PRO A 36 -11.06 66.94 14.73
C PRO A 36 -12.06 67.69 15.61
N ASP A 37 -13.19 67.07 15.91
CA ASP A 37 -14.01 67.50 17.03
C ASP A 37 -14.42 66.30 17.88
N GLU A 38 -14.00 66.37 19.13
CA GLU A 38 -14.33 65.48 20.23
C GLU A 38 -15.84 65.51 20.47
N SER A 39 -16.53 64.39 20.27
CA SER A 39 -17.73 64.11 21.03
C SER A 39 -18.03 62.61 21.05
N ASN A 40 -18.44 62.13 22.22
CA ASN A 40 -18.83 60.78 22.57
C ASN A 40 -17.72 59.74 22.80
N ALA A 41 -16.83 60.06 23.75
CA ALA A 41 -16.68 59.12 24.85
C ALA A 41 -18.05 58.95 25.56
N GLU A 42 -18.38 57.71 25.95
CA GLU A 42 -19.53 57.35 26.81
C GLU A 42 -20.88 57.02 26.13
N HIS A 43 -20.90 55.99 25.29
CA HIS A 43 -22.06 55.08 25.20
C HIS A 43 -21.64 53.64 25.53
N GLN A 44 -21.11 53.44 26.74
CA GLN A 44 -21.05 52.12 27.38
C GLN A 44 -21.90 52.05 28.66
N GLY A 45 -22.77 53.04 28.90
CA GLY A 45 -23.75 53.02 29.97
C GLY A 45 -25.16 52.85 29.41
N ASN A 46 -25.86 51.82 29.88
CA ASN A 46 -27.33 51.66 29.82
C ASN A 46 -27.99 51.13 28.53
N GLU A 47 -27.43 50.11 27.88
CA GLU A 47 -28.28 49.16 27.14
C GLU A 47 -29.24 48.39 28.08
N SER A 48 -28.83 48.24 29.34
CA SER A 48 -29.57 47.56 30.41
C SER A 48 -30.84 48.30 30.84
N GLU A 49 -30.90 49.63 30.75
CA GLU A 49 -32.10 50.41 31.13
C GLU A 49 -33.09 50.56 29.97
N LYS A 50 -32.63 50.38 28.71
CA LYS A 50 -33.45 50.55 27.50
C LYS A 50 -34.29 49.31 27.17
N LEU A 51 -33.90 48.15 27.68
CA LEU A 51 -34.62 46.88 27.59
C LEU A 51 -35.18 46.57 28.98
N GLY A 52 -36.49 46.72 29.19
CA GLY A 52 -37.12 46.33 30.47
C GLY A 52 -36.80 44.89 30.87
N GLU A 53 -37.08 44.50 32.12
CA GLU A 53 -36.69 43.19 32.70
C GLU A 53 -37.03 41.98 31.80
N ASN A 54 -38.14 42.04 31.05
CA ASN A 54 -38.57 41.00 30.13
C ASN A 54 -37.65 40.87 28.89
N GLY A 55 -37.13 41.98 28.36
CA GLY A 55 -36.20 41.98 27.22
C GLY A 55 -34.82 41.40 27.59
N LEU A 56 -34.33 41.71 28.79
CA LEU A 56 -33.10 41.12 29.33
C LEU A 56 -33.23 39.62 29.58
N LYS A 57 -34.39 39.14 30.06
CA LYS A 57 -34.66 37.71 30.22
C LYS A 57 -34.72 36.99 28.87
N ALA A 58 -35.34 37.58 27.85
CA ALA A 58 -35.41 37.00 26.50
C ALA A 58 -34.02 36.87 25.86
N LEU A 59 -33.16 37.89 25.97
CA LEU A 59 -31.78 37.83 25.47
C LEU A 59 -30.93 36.79 26.20
N LYS A 60 -31.10 36.62 27.52
CA LYS A 60 -30.42 35.56 28.27
C LYS A 60 -30.85 34.18 27.80
N ALA A 61 -32.15 33.96 27.64
CA ALA A 61 -32.68 32.69 27.13
C ALA A 61 -32.21 32.38 25.70
N GLU A 62 -32.15 33.38 24.82
CA GLU A 62 -31.65 33.23 23.44
C GLU A 62 -30.15 32.93 23.41
N ARG A 63 -29.34 33.60 24.24
CA ARG A 63 -27.91 33.29 24.40
C ARG A 63 -27.67 31.90 24.97
N GLU A 64 -28.46 31.47 25.95
CA GLU A 64 -28.39 30.12 26.51
C GLU A 64 -28.78 29.05 25.49
N ALA A 65 -29.84 29.28 24.72
CA ALA A 65 -30.25 28.40 23.63
C ALA A 65 -29.18 28.30 22.53
N ASN A 66 -28.59 29.44 22.13
CA ASN A 66 -27.48 29.48 21.18
C ASN A 66 -26.25 28.76 21.72
N LYS A 67 -25.92 28.92 22.99
CA LYS A 67 -24.80 28.22 23.64
C LYS A 67 -25.06 26.71 23.67
N ALA A 68 -26.28 26.28 24.01
CA ALA A 68 -26.66 24.87 24.02
C ALA A 68 -26.65 24.26 22.62
N ALA A 69 -27.11 24.99 21.60
CA ALA A 69 -27.05 24.55 20.21
C ALA A 69 -25.60 24.39 19.72
N LYS A 70 -24.74 25.38 20.01
CA LYS A 70 -23.31 25.31 19.69
C LYS A 70 -22.60 24.15 20.40
N ALA A 71 -22.95 23.88 21.67
CA ALA A 71 -22.42 22.74 22.41
C ALA A 71 -22.81 21.41 21.75
N LYS A 72 -24.08 21.23 21.38
CA LYS A 72 -24.55 20.03 20.67
C LYS A 72 -23.89 19.86 19.31
N LEU A 73 -23.69 20.95 18.55
CA LEU A 73 -22.98 20.90 17.28
C LEU A 73 -21.53 20.43 17.48
N ALA A 74 -20.82 21.00 18.46
CA ALA A 74 -19.46 20.58 18.78
C ALA A 74 -19.39 19.11 19.23
N GLU A 75 -20.36 18.63 20.02
CA GLU A 75 -20.46 17.23 20.43
C GLU A 75 -20.66 16.29 19.22
N TYR A 76 -21.57 16.63 18.30
CA TYR A 76 -21.78 15.84 17.10
C TYR A 76 -20.59 15.88 16.14
N GLU A 77 -19.94 17.03 15.97
CA GLU A 77 -18.71 17.14 15.18
C GLU A 77 -17.59 16.28 15.76
N ALA A 78 -17.43 16.27 17.08
CA ALA A 78 -16.47 15.41 17.76
C ALA A 78 -16.79 13.92 17.56
N GLN A 79 -18.06 13.52 17.67
CA GLN A 79 -18.48 12.14 17.40
C GLN A 79 -18.22 11.75 15.94
N ILE A 80 -18.56 12.62 14.98
CA ILE A 80 -18.32 12.38 13.55
C ILE A 80 -16.82 12.20 13.28
N GLN A 81 -15.95 12.99 13.91
CA GLN A 81 -14.51 12.80 13.75
C GLN A 81 -14.02 11.50 14.38
N ALA A 82 -14.49 11.16 15.57
CA ALA A 82 -14.14 9.88 16.21
C ALA A 82 -14.54 8.67 15.35
N PHE A 83 -15.72 8.71 14.70
CA PHE A 83 -16.13 7.68 13.76
C PHE A 83 -15.26 7.66 12.51
N LYS A 84 -14.98 8.83 11.90
CA LYS A 84 -14.11 8.90 10.72
C LYS A 84 -12.71 8.37 10.99
N ASP A 85 -12.14 8.70 12.15
CA ASP A 85 -10.78 8.26 12.49
C ASP A 85 -10.78 6.77 12.80
N LYS A 86 -11.81 6.25 13.48
CA LYS A 86 -11.99 4.82 13.65
C LYS A 86 -12.11 4.09 12.31
N ASP A 87 -12.98 4.56 11.41
CA ASP A 87 -13.21 3.97 10.09
C ASP A 87 -11.96 4.05 9.21
N LYS A 88 -11.17 5.13 9.29
CA LYS A 88 -9.86 5.20 8.64
C LYS A 88 -8.93 4.12 9.17
N THR A 89 -8.83 3.97 10.49
CA THR A 89 -7.94 2.95 11.08
C THR A 89 -8.39 1.53 10.76
N GLU A 90 -9.70 1.26 10.68
CA GLU A 90 -10.22 -0.04 10.28
C GLU A 90 -9.99 -0.29 8.79
N SER A 91 -10.24 0.69 7.92
CA SER A 91 -9.99 0.56 6.47
C SER A 91 -8.51 0.40 6.13
N GLU A 92 -7.60 1.06 6.86
CA GLU A 92 -6.15 0.85 6.73
C GLU A 92 -5.74 -0.57 7.12
N LYS A 93 -6.26 -1.09 8.24
CA LYS A 93 -5.99 -2.48 8.68
C LYS A 93 -6.55 -3.50 7.69
N GLU A 94 -7.75 -3.25 7.16
CA GLU A 94 -8.35 -4.11 6.14
C GLU A 94 -7.54 -4.07 4.84
N ALA A 95 -7.09 -2.90 4.40
CA ALA A 95 -6.24 -2.76 3.22
C ALA A 95 -4.90 -3.50 3.39
N GLU A 96 -4.24 -3.37 4.55
CA GLU A 96 -3.02 -4.12 4.85
C GLU A 96 -3.26 -5.64 4.83
N ARG A 97 -4.37 -6.08 5.45
CA ARG A 97 -4.76 -7.49 5.45
C ARG A 97 -5.05 -8.01 4.05
N LEU A 98 -5.75 -7.24 3.21
CA LEU A 98 -6.02 -7.59 1.82
C LEU A 98 -4.72 -7.70 1.02
N GLN A 99 -3.82 -6.72 1.15
CA GLN A 99 -2.51 -6.78 0.49
C GLN A 99 -1.68 -7.98 0.94
N ALA A 100 -1.69 -8.32 2.23
CA ALA A 100 -1.01 -9.50 2.74
C ALA A 100 -1.61 -10.79 2.15
N LEU A 101 -2.94 -10.88 2.07
CA LEU A 101 -3.64 -12.01 1.46
C LEU A 101 -3.32 -12.13 -0.03
N GLU A 102 -3.37 -11.03 -0.79
CA GLU A 102 -3.06 -10.99 -2.22
C GLU A 102 -1.62 -11.43 -2.49
N LYS A 103 -0.66 -10.93 -1.70
CA LYS A 103 0.75 -11.38 -1.76
C LYS A 103 0.85 -12.88 -1.50
N SER A 104 0.23 -13.38 -0.42
CA SER A 104 0.27 -14.81 -0.11
C SER A 104 -0.37 -15.68 -1.19
N ASN A 105 -1.49 -15.23 -1.78
CA ASN A 105 -2.18 -15.94 -2.84
C ASN A 105 -1.36 -15.97 -4.13
N SER A 106 -0.76 -14.85 -4.54
CA SER A 106 0.11 -14.81 -5.72
C SER A 106 1.36 -15.66 -5.55
N GLU A 107 1.97 -15.65 -4.35
CA GLU A 107 3.10 -16.53 -4.03
C GLU A 107 2.71 -18.01 -4.06
N ASN A 108 1.55 -18.36 -3.51
CA ASN A 108 1.06 -19.74 -3.49
C ASN A 108 0.68 -20.23 -4.89
N ALA A 109 0.01 -19.40 -5.68
CA ALA A 109 -0.32 -19.69 -7.08
C ALA A 109 0.96 -19.91 -7.89
N ARG A 110 1.98 -19.06 -7.70
CA ARG A 110 3.28 -19.24 -8.35
C ARG A 110 3.97 -20.54 -7.94
N LYS A 111 3.98 -20.88 -6.65
CA LYS A 111 4.56 -22.14 -6.15
C LYS A 111 3.82 -23.36 -6.74
N ALA A 112 2.49 -23.30 -6.83
CA ALA A 112 1.71 -24.36 -7.46
C ALA A 112 2.13 -24.58 -8.92
N LEU A 113 2.24 -23.50 -9.70
CA LEU A 113 2.73 -23.57 -11.08
C LEU A 113 4.15 -24.15 -11.17
N GLN A 114 5.06 -23.72 -10.30
CA GLN A 114 6.42 -24.28 -10.24
C GLN A 114 6.41 -25.79 -10.00
N TYR A 115 5.57 -26.28 -9.10
CA TYR A 115 5.46 -27.71 -8.81
C TYR A 115 4.78 -28.50 -9.94
N GLU A 116 3.74 -27.95 -10.57
CA GLU A 116 3.11 -28.54 -11.74
C GLU A 116 4.11 -28.71 -12.89
N VAL A 117 4.83 -27.64 -13.24
CA VAL A 117 5.84 -27.66 -14.30
C VAL A 117 6.98 -28.61 -13.96
N ALA A 118 7.45 -28.61 -12.71
CA ALA A 118 8.49 -29.55 -12.29
C ALA A 118 8.03 -31.01 -12.39
N ALA A 119 6.78 -31.32 -12.02
CA ALA A 119 6.21 -32.65 -12.18
C ALA A 119 6.09 -33.04 -13.65
N GLU A 120 5.63 -32.14 -14.52
CA GLU A 120 5.51 -32.36 -15.97
C GLU A 120 6.87 -32.65 -16.63
N LYS A 121 7.93 -31.94 -16.22
CA LYS A 121 9.29 -32.08 -16.78
C LYS A 121 10.14 -33.14 -16.08
N GLY A 122 9.64 -33.74 -15.00
CA GLY A 122 10.38 -34.73 -14.20
C GLY A 122 11.53 -34.12 -13.38
N ILE A 123 11.47 -32.83 -13.07
CA ILE A 123 12.41 -32.14 -12.18
C ILE A 123 12.00 -32.46 -10.73
N SER A 124 12.98 -32.73 -9.86
CA SER A 124 12.69 -33.00 -8.45
C SER A 124 12.00 -31.80 -7.78
N LEU A 125 11.03 -32.04 -6.91
CA LEU A 125 10.29 -30.98 -6.19
C LEU A 125 11.20 -30.02 -5.41
N LYS A 126 12.36 -30.50 -4.94
CA LYS A 126 13.38 -29.66 -4.27
C LYS A 126 13.96 -28.58 -5.20
N LEU A 127 13.98 -28.83 -6.50
CA LEU A 127 14.50 -27.92 -7.52
C LEU A 127 13.38 -27.08 -8.18
N ALA A 128 12.11 -27.44 -8.00
CA ALA A 128 10.96 -26.70 -8.53
C ALA A 128 10.97 -25.22 -8.10
N VAL A 129 11.41 -24.93 -6.87
CA VAL A 129 11.52 -23.57 -6.34
C VAL A 129 12.47 -22.69 -7.17
N ARG A 130 13.42 -23.29 -7.89
CA ARG A 130 14.37 -22.58 -8.75
C ARG A 130 13.82 -22.23 -10.13
N LEU A 131 12.63 -22.72 -10.50
CA LEU A 131 12.02 -22.39 -11.78
C LEU A 131 11.56 -20.93 -11.78
N HIS A 132 11.90 -20.20 -12.84
CA HIS A 132 11.57 -18.80 -13.02
C HIS A 132 10.59 -18.60 -14.18
N GLY A 133 9.68 -17.65 -14.02
CA GLY A 133 8.65 -17.33 -15.01
C GLY A 133 7.44 -16.65 -14.38
N ALA A 134 6.74 -15.83 -15.17
CA ALA A 134 5.46 -15.25 -14.78
C ALA A 134 4.30 -16.22 -15.08
N ASP A 135 4.40 -16.92 -16.21
CA ASP A 135 3.39 -17.83 -16.72
C ASP A 135 3.93 -19.25 -16.87
N LYS A 136 3.01 -20.22 -17.02
CA LYS A 136 3.34 -21.64 -17.17
C LYS A 136 4.29 -21.89 -18.33
N ASP A 137 4.08 -21.24 -19.47
CA ASP A 137 4.92 -21.43 -20.66
C ASP A 137 6.35 -20.94 -20.46
N SER A 138 6.53 -19.80 -19.78
CA SER A 138 7.87 -19.31 -19.43
C SER A 138 8.58 -20.24 -18.46
N MET A 139 7.86 -20.78 -17.47
CA MET A 139 8.42 -21.77 -16.53
C MET A 139 8.77 -23.09 -17.22
N LEU A 140 7.99 -23.51 -18.23
CA LEU A 140 8.29 -24.71 -19.03
C LEU A 140 9.57 -24.53 -19.84
N ALA A 141 9.78 -23.36 -20.45
CA ALA A 141 11.00 -23.03 -21.17
C ALA A 141 12.22 -23.01 -20.24
N ASP A 142 12.12 -22.35 -19.08
CA ASP A 142 13.19 -22.34 -18.06
C ASP A 142 13.50 -23.75 -17.54
N ALA A 143 12.46 -24.59 -17.37
CA ALA A 143 12.63 -25.99 -17.00
C ALA A 143 13.40 -26.79 -18.08
N ASP A 144 13.13 -26.54 -19.36
CA ASP A 144 13.83 -27.17 -20.47
C ASP A 144 15.31 -26.76 -20.53
N GLU A 145 15.64 -25.52 -20.18
CA GLU A 145 17.03 -25.05 -20.04
C GLU A 145 17.74 -25.66 -18.82
N LEU A 146 17.02 -25.88 -17.72
CA LEU A 146 17.55 -26.41 -16.47
C LEU A 146 17.84 -27.92 -16.52
N LEU A 147 16.98 -28.69 -17.22
CA LEU A 147 17.09 -30.15 -17.35
C LEU A 147 18.49 -30.67 -17.75
N PRO A 148 19.14 -30.17 -18.82
CA PRO A 148 20.46 -30.65 -19.21
C PRO A 148 21.52 -30.37 -18.16
N LEU A 149 21.45 -29.21 -17.47
CA LEU A 149 22.40 -28.84 -16.41
C LEU A 149 22.31 -29.80 -15.22
N ILE A 150 21.09 -30.18 -14.82
CA ILE A 150 20.89 -31.15 -13.73
C ILE A 150 21.44 -32.52 -14.12
N GLN A 151 21.19 -32.98 -15.35
CA GLN A 151 21.61 -34.31 -15.80
C GLN A 151 23.14 -34.43 -15.93
N GLN A 152 23.83 -33.33 -16.27
CA GLN A 152 25.30 -33.30 -16.37
C GLN A 152 26.01 -33.52 -15.03
N THR A 153 25.35 -33.24 -13.90
CA THR A 153 25.96 -33.41 -12.56
C THR A 153 26.08 -34.86 -12.10
N LYS A 154 25.49 -35.84 -12.81
CA LYS A 154 25.73 -37.25 -12.51
C LYS A 154 27.17 -37.61 -12.94
N PRO A 155 28.08 -37.92 -12.00
CA PRO A 155 29.44 -38.28 -12.35
C PRO A 155 29.40 -39.49 -13.28
N LYS A 156 29.99 -39.36 -14.47
CA LYS A 156 30.28 -40.51 -15.34
C LYS A 156 31.37 -41.31 -14.64
N ILE A 157 30.96 -42.23 -13.76
CA ILE A 157 31.89 -43.14 -13.12
C ILE A 157 32.51 -43.96 -14.26
N PRO A 158 33.83 -43.85 -14.52
CA PRO A 158 34.46 -44.67 -15.54
C PRO A 158 34.24 -46.14 -15.15
N LYS A 159 33.90 -46.97 -16.14
CA LYS A 159 33.75 -48.41 -15.89
C LYS A 159 35.03 -48.92 -15.23
N PRO A 160 34.95 -49.76 -14.18
CA PRO A 160 36.14 -50.35 -13.56
C PRO A 160 37.01 -50.98 -14.65
N ASP A 161 38.25 -50.52 -14.74
CA ASP A 161 39.19 -51.03 -15.72
C ASP A 161 39.47 -52.51 -15.43
N LYS A 162 39.10 -53.37 -16.37
CA LYS A 162 39.28 -54.83 -16.24
C LYS A 162 40.75 -55.26 -16.18
N SER A 163 41.68 -54.39 -16.58
CA SER A 163 43.12 -54.62 -16.47
C SER A 163 43.66 -54.33 -15.07
N GLN A 164 43.00 -53.41 -14.34
CA GLN A 164 43.31 -53.00 -12.97
C GLN A 164 42.57 -53.90 -11.97
N GLY A 165 43.11 -55.08 -11.67
CA GLY A 165 42.49 -55.97 -10.68
C GLY A 165 42.72 -57.46 -10.86
N ARG A 166 43.53 -57.88 -11.84
CA ARG A 166 44.06 -59.24 -11.89
C ARG A 166 45.17 -59.38 -10.83
N GLY A 167 44.77 -59.23 -9.57
CA GLY A 167 45.62 -59.37 -8.39
C GLY A 167 46.36 -60.69 -8.44
N GLY A 168 47.61 -60.64 -7.99
CA GLY A 168 48.59 -61.72 -8.08
C GLY A 168 48.16 -63.06 -7.51
N LYS A 169 49.06 -64.04 -7.62
CA LYS A 169 48.82 -65.42 -7.17
C LYS A 169 48.17 -65.42 -5.77
N PRO A 170 47.15 -66.25 -5.54
CA PRO A 170 46.41 -66.27 -4.28
C PRO A 170 47.40 -66.41 -3.11
N LYS A 171 47.19 -65.63 -2.04
CA LYS A 171 47.98 -65.76 -0.81
C LYS A 171 47.92 -67.22 -0.35
N PRO A 172 49.06 -67.87 -0.08
CA PRO A 172 49.05 -69.27 0.31
C PRO A 172 48.20 -69.45 1.58
N ALA A 173 47.31 -70.43 1.54
CA ALA A 173 46.36 -70.71 2.63
C ALA A 173 47.04 -71.23 3.91
N SER A 174 48.32 -71.61 3.82
CA SER A 174 49.12 -72.09 4.95
C SER A 174 50.61 -71.89 4.71
N LEU A 175 51.40 -71.94 5.79
CA LEU A 175 52.85 -71.88 5.74
C LEU A 175 53.43 -73.02 4.88
N SER A 176 52.86 -74.23 5.00
CA SER A 176 53.26 -75.38 4.18
C SER A 176 53.01 -75.15 2.69
N ALA A 177 51.89 -74.53 2.32
CA ALA A 177 51.61 -74.17 0.93
C ALA A 177 52.56 -73.08 0.39
N ALA A 178 53.01 -72.16 1.26
CA ALA A 178 54.00 -71.14 0.90
C ALA A 178 55.38 -71.75 0.61
N ILE A 179 55.83 -72.68 1.46
CA ILE A 179 57.12 -73.37 1.33
C ILE A 179 57.15 -74.25 0.06
N ALA A 180 56.08 -75.02 -0.18
CA ALA A 180 55.97 -75.88 -1.37
C ALA A 180 55.98 -75.09 -2.69
N GLY A 181 55.48 -73.85 -2.69
CA GLY A 181 55.52 -72.96 -3.85
C GLY A 181 56.88 -72.33 -4.14
N HIS A 182 57.82 -72.34 -3.17
CA HIS A 182 59.14 -71.71 -3.29
C HIS A 182 60.26 -72.70 -3.67
N LEU A 183 60.08 -73.99 -3.39
CA LEU A 183 61.05 -75.07 -3.65
C LEU A 183 60.91 -75.70 -5.07
N LYS A 184 60.32 -74.98 -6.02
CA LYS A 184 60.04 -75.47 -7.37
C LYS A 184 60.82 -74.70 -8.42
#